data_AF-A0A0T2KZU4-F1
#
_entry.id   AF-A0A0T2KZU4-F1
#
_cell.length_a   1.000
_cell.length_b   1.000
_cell.length_c   1.000
_cell.angle_alpha   90.00
_cell.angle_beta   90.00
_cell.angle_gamma   90.00
#
_symmetry.space_group_name_H-M   'P 1'
#
loop_
_entity.id
_entity.type
_entity.pdbx_description
1 polymer ?
#
loop_
_entity_poly.entity_id
_entity_poly.type
_entity_poly.pdbx_seq_one_letter_code
_entity_poly.pdbx_strand_id
1 'polypeptide(L)'
;MSDDLDIRSGGVVAVDTETLREAAGGFARLGRELEAIVGLVGSAGAQLFALPRIAWDVSSRVEELRRRVGDAVAHAQRADADLRAAAAVYEVVELRAAHGVAEAAGETATLAAIEARIAVLADEYPDVLETASRGPLAWGLAWPAELTAQAGAALWWAPPGIAVAAGVGMFGTAQLARLVGAGTVPQDARLRVASTAIIVAPVRRDTRTAAPTTLAAAAARIPGGEGSRIRVEKYTMADGSRQFAVYVTGTQSFAPVSKDPFDMTSNVQLYSGSTSASYDATLAALRESGARPGDAVHAFGHSQGAMVTAHIALEGEFDTRTLVSFGPPVEADIGADTLSVSLRHTDDPVVALEGGGHDYPVGAPGSFVAERVADPDPGLHDVRLPAHGIAAYTETARMLDASTDPRMDPVRALLDELGAAASVESVEYSAERVTALPAPTPGPEPVSPSAAGGGSARRPS
;
A
#
# COMPACT_ATOMS: atom_id res chain seq x y z
N MET A 1 -15.07 16.17 10.77
CA MET A 1 -13.61 16.38 10.76
C MET A 1 -13.13 15.66 9.52
N SER A 2 -13.10 16.41 8.42
CA SER A 2 -11.92 16.67 7.57
C SER A 2 -11.79 15.58 6.50
N ASP A 3 -12.14 15.93 5.26
CA ASP A 3 -11.87 15.18 4.03
C ASP A 3 -10.36 15.07 3.75
N ASP A 4 -9.53 15.08 4.79
CA ASP A 4 -8.08 15.16 4.67
C ASP A 4 -7.53 13.75 4.52
N LEU A 5 -6.83 13.56 3.41
CA LEU A 5 -6.09 12.36 3.08
C LEU A 5 -4.77 12.37 3.86
N ASP A 6 -4.61 11.43 4.78
CA ASP A 6 -3.33 11.16 5.44
C ASP A 6 -2.52 10.18 4.59
N ILE A 7 -1.24 10.46 4.37
CA ILE A 7 -0.35 9.60 3.59
C ILE A 7 0.87 9.35 4.45
N ARG A 8 1.21 8.08 4.70
CA ARG A 8 2.27 7.63 5.63
C ARG A 8 3.07 6.46 5.09
N SER A 9 4.33 6.32 5.48
CA SER A 9 5.18 5.23 4.96
C SER A 9 4.93 3.89 5.64
N GLY A 10 4.24 3.86 6.79
CA GLY A 10 3.85 2.62 7.48
C GLY A 10 2.73 2.83 8.51
N GLY A 11 2.39 1.76 9.24
CA GLY A 11 1.25 1.66 10.15
C GLY A 11 1.34 2.49 11.44
N VAL A 12 2.49 3.05 11.83
CA VAL A 12 2.57 3.99 12.97
C VAL A 12 3.25 5.32 12.63
N VAL A 13 4.13 5.31 11.63
CA VAL A 13 5.00 6.44 11.32
C VAL A 13 4.47 7.21 10.11
N ALA A 14 3.92 8.40 10.37
CA ALA A 14 3.35 9.29 9.35
C ALA A 14 4.40 10.04 8.51
N VAL A 15 5.67 10.01 8.91
CA VAL A 15 6.70 10.91 8.37
C VAL A 15 7.90 10.12 7.86
N ASP A 16 8.29 10.40 6.62
CA ASP A 16 9.53 9.88 6.06
C ASP A 16 10.75 10.51 6.76
N THR A 17 11.48 9.66 7.51
CA THR A 17 12.67 10.03 8.25
C THR A 17 13.77 10.60 7.34
N GLU A 18 13.87 10.16 6.08
CA GLU A 18 14.85 10.69 5.13
C GLU A 18 14.52 12.11 4.69
N THR A 19 13.27 12.37 4.31
CA THR A 19 12.78 13.72 3.98
C THR A 19 13.07 14.73 5.10
N LEU A 20 12.89 14.36 6.37
CA LEU A 20 13.22 15.24 7.50
C LEU A 20 14.71 15.59 7.56
N ARG A 21 15.59 14.60 7.32
CA ARG A 21 17.05 14.80 7.32
C ARG A 21 17.49 15.64 6.14
N GLU A 22 16.89 15.46 4.97
CA GLU A 22 17.14 16.30 3.79
C GLU A 22 16.75 17.76 4.04
N ALA A 23 15.56 17.99 4.59
CA ALA A 23 15.08 19.32 4.97
C ALA A 23 16.02 19.97 6.00
N ALA A 24 16.45 19.23 7.02
CA ALA A 24 17.43 19.70 8.00
C ALA A 24 18.75 20.12 7.33
N GLY A 25 19.26 19.30 6.39
CA GLY A 25 20.43 19.63 5.58
C GLY A 25 20.27 20.93 4.76
N GLY A 26 19.06 21.19 4.26
CA GLY A 26 18.68 22.45 3.59
C GLY A 26 18.80 23.65 4.52
N PHE A 27 18.20 23.58 5.72
CA PHE A 27 18.27 24.65 6.72
C PHE A 27 19.71 24.89 7.24
N ALA A 28 20.49 23.82 7.42
CA ALA A 28 21.90 23.94 7.80
C ALA A 28 22.71 24.70 6.74
N ARG A 29 22.43 24.45 5.45
CA ARG A 29 23.08 25.17 4.33
C ARG A 29 22.66 26.64 4.31
N LEU A 30 21.37 26.90 4.42
CA LEU A 30 20.82 28.27 4.48
C LEU A 30 21.41 29.06 5.66
N GLY A 31 21.54 28.44 6.84
CA GLY A 31 22.14 29.05 8.01
C GLY A 31 23.59 29.51 7.75
N ARG A 32 24.42 28.66 7.14
CA ARG A 32 25.81 29.01 6.77
C ARG A 32 25.89 30.15 5.75
N GLU A 33 25.00 30.16 4.76
CA GLU A 33 24.93 31.24 3.78
C GLU A 33 24.54 32.58 4.43
N LEU A 34 23.56 32.56 5.33
CA LEU A 34 23.14 33.74 6.10
C LEU A 34 24.23 34.21 7.07
N GLU A 35 24.98 33.32 7.72
CA GLU A 35 26.13 33.67 8.57
C GLU A 35 27.22 34.39 7.78
N ALA A 36 27.53 33.92 6.57
CA ALA A 36 28.47 34.60 5.69
C ALA A 36 28.00 36.03 5.36
N ILE A 37 26.70 36.21 5.11
CA ILE A 37 26.09 37.53 4.88
C ILE A 37 26.22 38.41 6.14
N VAL A 38 25.94 37.89 7.34
CA VAL A 38 26.11 38.62 8.61
C VAL A 38 27.56 39.09 8.77
N GLY A 39 28.53 38.23 8.47
CA GLY A 39 29.96 38.58 8.52
C GLY A 39 30.32 39.72 7.57
N LEU A 40 29.83 39.67 6.33
CA LEU A 40 30.03 40.73 5.33
C LEU A 40 29.38 42.04 5.77
N VAL A 41 28.12 42.01 6.19
CA VAL A 41 27.38 43.19 6.67
C VAL A 41 28.05 43.80 7.91
N GLY A 42 28.51 42.98 8.85
CA GLY A 42 29.25 43.43 10.02
C GLY A 42 30.57 44.11 9.66
N SER A 43 31.32 43.56 8.71
CA SER A 43 32.57 44.16 8.23
C SER A 43 32.33 45.53 7.54
N ALA A 44 31.27 45.64 6.73
CA ALA A 44 30.88 46.88 6.09
C ALA A 44 30.42 47.94 7.11
N GLY A 45 29.65 47.52 8.12
CA GLY A 45 29.25 48.38 9.24
C GLY A 45 30.44 48.95 10.01
N ALA A 46 31.46 48.12 10.29
CA ALA A 46 32.68 48.55 10.97
C ALA A 46 33.47 49.60 10.15
N GLN A 47 33.53 49.44 8.82
CA GLN A 47 34.16 50.43 7.94
C GLN A 47 33.39 51.75 7.89
N LEU A 48 32.06 51.70 7.84
CA LEU A 48 31.20 52.90 7.84
C LEU A 48 31.27 53.66 9.17
N PHE A 49 31.44 52.96 10.29
CA PHE A 49 31.59 53.56 11.62
C PHE A 49 32.87 54.42 11.75
N ALA A 50 33.89 54.16 10.94
CA ALA A 50 35.13 54.93 10.92
C ALA A 50 35.02 56.28 10.16
N LEU A 51 33.88 56.57 9.52
CA LEU A 51 33.64 57.79 8.71
C LEU A 51 32.92 58.90 9.52
N PRO A 52 32.92 60.18 9.06
CA PRO A 52 32.34 61.31 9.79
C PRO A 52 30.83 61.18 10.07
N ARG A 53 30.31 61.98 11.02
CA ARG A 53 28.95 61.92 11.59
C ARG A 53 27.77 61.85 10.59
N ILE A 54 27.96 62.19 9.31
CA ILE A 54 26.96 62.06 8.24
C ILE A 54 26.62 60.58 7.94
N ALA A 55 27.45 59.61 8.38
CA ALA A 55 27.24 58.17 8.13
C ALA A 55 26.33 57.45 9.16
N TRP A 56 25.88 58.11 10.23
CA TRP A 56 25.17 57.44 11.34
C TRP A 56 23.84 56.80 10.95
N ASP A 57 23.03 57.42 10.09
CA ASP A 57 21.77 56.83 9.60
C ASP A 57 22.00 55.54 8.79
N VAL A 58 23.10 55.48 8.04
CA VAL A 58 23.49 54.29 7.28
C VAL A 58 23.95 53.20 8.23
N SER A 59 24.74 53.54 9.26
CA SER A 59 25.16 52.60 10.30
C SER A 59 23.98 51.97 11.05
N SER A 60 22.95 52.76 11.41
CA SER A 60 21.75 52.23 12.08
C SER A 60 20.96 51.26 11.20
N ARG A 61 20.82 51.55 9.89
CA ARG A 61 20.16 50.63 8.95
C ARG A 61 20.96 49.35 8.71
N VAL A 62 22.28 49.45 8.64
CA VAL A 62 23.18 48.28 8.52
C VAL A 62 23.10 47.40 9.76
N GLU A 63 23.04 47.99 10.96
CA GLU A 63 22.86 47.24 12.20
C GLU A 63 21.48 46.58 12.28
N GLU A 64 20.41 47.26 11.85
CA GLU A 64 19.08 46.66 11.78
C GLU A 64 19.05 45.46 10.83
N LEU A 65 19.67 45.58 9.65
CA LEU A 65 19.80 44.47 8.70
C LEU A 65 20.61 43.33 9.31
N ARG A 66 21.75 43.61 9.94
CA ARG A 66 22.59 42.61 10.61
C ARG A 66 21.81 41.84 11.65
N ARG A 67 21.01 42.53 12.47
CA ARG A 67 20.15 41.90 13.48
C ARG A 67 19.10 41.00 12.83
N ARG A 68 18.39 41.47 11.81
CA ARG A 68 17.36 40.68 11.10
C ARG A 68 17.94 39.41 10.46
N VAL A 69 19.11 39.51 9.83
CA VAL A 69 19.78 38.34 9.25
C VAL A 69 20.29 37.41 10.35
N GLY A 70 20.83 37.94 11.45
CA GLY A 70 21.21 37.15 12.62
C GLY A 70 20.03 36.41 13.26
N ASP A 71 18.86 37.05 13.34
CA ASP A 71 17.62 36.40 13.78
C ASP A 71 17.25 35.25 12.83
N ALA A 72 17.37 35.45 11.52
CA ALA A 72 17.10 34.42 10.52
C ALA A 72 18.08 33.22 10.59
N VAL A 73 19.38 33.47 10.84
CA VAL A 73 20.37 32.42 11.12
C VAL A 73 19.92 31.57 12.31
N ALA A 74 19.53 32.21 13.41
CA ALA A 74 19.10 31.50 14.61
C ALA A 74 17.81 30.67 14.37
N HIS A 75 16.90 31.14 13.50
CA HIS A 75 15.72 30.36 13.11
C HIS A 75 16.10 29.15 12.24
N ALA A 76 16.99 29.32 11.27
CA ALA A 76 17.45 28.21 10.42
C ALA A 76 18.19 27.13 11.24
N GLN A 77 19.04 27.53 12.19
CA GLN A 77 19.72 26.61 13.11
C GLN A 77 18.74 25.85 14.01
N ARG A 78 17.71 26.54 14.54
CA ARG A 78 16.63 25.88 15.31
C ARG A 78 15.87 24.88 14.45
N ALA A 79 15.46 25.26 13.25
CA ALA A 79 14.75 24.36 12.33
C ALA A 79 15.58 23.12 11.96
N ASP A 80 16.88 23.26 11.69
CA ASP A 80 17.80 22.12 11.48
C ASP A 80 17.83 21.19 12.71
N ALA A 81 18.03 21.75 13.91
CA ALA A 81 18.05 20.96 15.15
C ALA A 81 16.71 20.25 15.42
N ASP A 82 15.59 20.96 15.28
CA ASP A 82 14.24 20.43 15.52
C ASP A 82 13.90 19.32 14.53
N LEU A 83 14.25 19.47 13.24
CA LEU A 83 14.04 18.45 12.22
C LEU A 83 14.90 17.20 12.45
N ARG A 84 16.15 17.35 12.91
CA ARG A 84 17.00 16.21 13.28
C ARG A 84 16.49 15.49 14.53
N ALA A 85 16.05 16.23 15.53
CA ALA A 85 15.43 15.65 16.72
C ALA A 85 14.15 14.88 16.37
N ALA A 86 13.31 15.43 15.50
CA ALA A 86 12.13 14.74 14.98
C ALA A 86 12.51 13.47 14.21
N ALA A 87 13.49 13.54 13.30
CA ALA A 87 13.98 12.38 12.56
C ALA A 87 14.54 11.29 13.50
N ALA A 88 15.25 11.67 14.57
CA ALA A 88 15.76 10.73 15.57
C ALA A 88 14.63 10.00 16.31
N VAL A 89 13.53 10.70 16.64
CA VAL A 89 12.35 10.07 17.26
C VAL A 89 11.75 9.01 16.33
N TYR A 90 11.54 9.35 15.05
CA TYR A 90 10.99 8.40 14.07
C TYR A 90 11.93 7.22 13.81
N GLU A 91 13.23 7.47 13.70
CA GLU A 91 14.25 6.41 13.56
C GLU A 91 14.22 5.44 14.76
N VAL A 92 14.05 5.93 16.00
CA VAL A 92 13.91 5.03 17.17
C VAL A 92 12.63 4.18 17.09
N VAL A 93 11.51 4.73 16.60
CA VAL A 93 10.27 3.95 16.40
C VAL A 93 10.49 2.85 15.36
N GLU A 94 11.08 3.19 14.21
CA GLU A 94 11.43 2.24 13.14
C GLU A 94 12.39 1.15 13.65
N LEU A 95 13.45 1.52 14.37
CA LEU A 95 14.43 0.60 14.94
C LEU A 95 13.82 -0.35 15.97
N ARG A 96 12.89 0.12 16.82
CA ARG A 96 12.17 -0.74 17.78
C ARG A 96 11.26 -1.73 17.07
N ALA A 97 10.65 -1.31 15.97
CA ALA A 97 9.81 -2.18 15.16
C ALA A 97 10.67 -3.25 14.46
N ALA A 98 11.80 -2.86 13.87
CA ALA A 98 12.79 -3.78 13.29
C ALA A 98 13.40 -4.73 14.33
N HIS A 99 13.58 -4.26 15.58
CA HIS A 99 14.06 -5.10 16.68
C HIS A 99 13.13 -6.29 16.92
N GLY A 100 11.81 -6.07 16.96
CA GLY A 100 10.83 -7.14 17.17
C GLY A 100 10.88 -8.20 16.05
N VAL A 101 11.09 -7.77 14.81
CA VAL A 101 11.29 -8.66 13.65
C VAL A 101 12.58 -9.48 13.79
N ALA A 102 13.70 -8.82 14.09
CA ALA A 102 14.99 -9.48 14.27
C ALA A 102 15.00 -10.47 15.46
N GLU A 103 14.25 -10.16 16.52
CA GLU A 103 14.07 -11.03 17.69
C GLU A 103 13.30 -12.30 17.32
N ALA A 104 12.18 -12.15 16.60
CA ALA A 104 11.40 -13.28 16.11
C ALA A 104 12.20 -14.18 15.15
N ALA A 105 13.07 -13.58 14.33
CA ALA A 105 13.96 -14.29 13.39
C ALA A 105 15.23 -14.87 14.04
N GLY A 106 15.54 -14.53 15.30
CA GLY A 106 16.76 -14.99 15.99
C GLY A 106 18.07 -14.35 15.50
N GLU A 107 18.00 -13.16 14.88
CA GLU A 107 19.14 -12.48 14.27
C GLU A 107 19.99 -11.67 15.28
N THR A 108 20.81 -12.37 16.06
CA THR A 108 21.61 -11.77 17.14
C THR A 108 22.52 -10.59 16.72
N ALA A 109 23.10 -10.63 15.51
CA ALA A 109 23.95 -9.54 15.02
C ALA A 109 23.14 -8.28 14.67
N THR A 110 21.97 -8.47 14.04
CA THR A 110 21.03 -7.40 13.69
C THR A 110 20.51 -6.73 14.97
N LEU A 111 20.13 -7.52 15.97
CA LEU A 111 19.69 -7.02 17.28
C LEU A 111 20.76 -6.13 17.93
N ALA A 112 22.01 -6.60 18.00
CA ALA A 112 23.10 -5.82 18.59
C ALA A 112 23.37 -4.50 17.82
N ALA A 113 23.24 -4.51 16.49
CA ALA A 113 23.39 -3.31 15.68
C ALA A 113 22.25 -2.29 15.94
N ILE A 114 21.02 -2.78 16.05
CA ILE A 114 19.84 -1.96 16.39
C ILE A 114 20.00 -1.34 17.78
N GLU A 115 20.32 -2.14 18.79
CA GLU A 115 20.54 -1.67 20.17
C GLU A 115 21.64 -0.61 20.24
N ALA A 116 22.76 -0.83 19.55
CA ALA A 116 23.86 0.14 19.49
C ALA A 116 23.42 1.45 18.83
N ARG A 117 22.61 1.39 17.76
CA ARG A 117 22.11 2.59 17.09
C ARG A 117 21.13 3.37 17.97
N ILE A 118 20.21 2.68 18.65
CA ILE A 118 19.30 3.30 19.62
C ILE A 118 20.09 3.96 20.76
N ALA A 119 21.16 3.32 21.26
CA ALA A 119 22.01 3.90 22.30
C ALA A 119 22.71 5.19 21.84
N VAL A 120 23.21 5.25 20.61
CA VAL A 120 23.78 6.47 20.02
C VAL A 120 22.74 7.58 19.94
N LEU A 121 21.52 7.27 19.47
CA LEU A 121 20.44 8.26 19.39
C LEU A 121 20.01 8.76 20.79
N ALA A 122 20.00 7.88 21.79
CA ALA A 122 19.67 8.25 23.17
C ALA A 122 20.73 9.17 23.83
N ASP A 123 22.00 9.02 23.45
CA ASP A 123 23.09 9.90 23.89
C ASP A 123 23.00 11.27 23.21
N GLU A 124 22.70 11.30 21.90
CA GLU A 124 22.59 12.54 21.12
C GLU A 124 21.31 13.33 21.46
N TYR A 125 20.20 12.64 21.78
CA TYR A 125 18.88 13.23 22.04
C TYR A 125 18.30 12.68 23.36
N PRO A 126 18.48 13.36 24.51
CA PRO A 126 18.17 12.83 25.85
C PRO A 126 16.72 12.37 26.09
N ASP A 127 15.75 12.93 25.35
CA ASP A 127 14.32 12.63 25.50
C ASP A 127 13.77 11.73 24.37
N VAL A 128 14.63 11.26 23.46
CA VAL A 128 14.19 10.54 22.24
C VAL A 128 13.45 9.24 22.57
N LEU A 129 13.92 8.49 23.56
CA LEU A 129 13.34 7.20 23.92
C LEU A 129 11.95 7.35 24.54
N GLU A 130 11.73 8.41 25.31
CA GLU A 130 10.43 8.69 25.92
C GLU A 130 9.45 9.21 24.87
N THR A 131 9.90 10.14 24.03
CA THR A 131 9.10 10.73 22.95
C THR A 131 8.69 9.67 21.92
N ALA A 132 9.63 8.79 21.53
CA ALA A 132 9.37 7.67 20.63
C ALA A 132 8.41 6.63 21.23
N SER A 133 8.25 6.56 22.55
CA SER A 133 7.27 5.65 23.18
C SER A 133 5.85 6.22 23.17
N ARG A 134 5.68 7.55 23.16
CA ARG A 134 4.35 8.19 23.25
C ARG A 134 3.56 8.09 21.94
N GLY A 135 4.23 8.27 20.80
CA GLY A 135 3.60 8.28 19.47
C GLY A 135 2.86 6.96 19.14
N PRO A 136 3.55 5.80 19.14
CA PRO A 136 2.93 4.51 18.87
C PRO A 136 1.79 4.15 19.84
N LEU A 137 1.93 4.49 21.13
CA LEU A 137 0.87 4.29 22.12
C LEU A 137 -0.36 5.16 21.85
N ALA A 138 -0.16 6.44 21.52
CA ALA A 138 -1.25 7.35 21.19
C ALA A 138 -1.95 6.91 19.89
N TRP A 139 -1.18 6.57 18.85
CA TRP A 139 -1.73 6.04 17.60
C TRP A 139 -2.49 4.74 17.83
N GLY A 140 -1.95 3.79 18.60
CA GLY A 140 -2.62 2.53 18.88
C GLY A 140 -3.91 2.65 19.70
N LEU A 141 -4.11 3.75 20.43
CA LEU A 141 -5.38 4.08 21.07
C LEU A 141 -6.33 4.84 20.14
N ALA A 142 -5.79 5.65 19.23
CA ALA A 142 -6.57 6.52 18.36
C ALA A 142 -7.02 5.85 17.04
N TRP A 143 -6.27 4.86 16.54
CA TRP A 143 -6.54 4.19 15.26
C TRP A 143 -7.99 3.68 15.10
N PRO A 144 -8.55 2.90 16.04
CA PRO A 144 -9.93 2.43 15.92
C PRO A 144 -10.98 3.46 16.37
N ALA A 145 -10.59 4.71 16.67
CA ALA A 145 -11.49 5.68 17.30
C ALA A 145 -12.66 6.07 16.41
N GLU A 146 -12.45 6.24 15.10
CA GLU A 146 -13.52 6.58 14.16
C GLU A 146 -14.56 5.45 14.09
N LEU A 147 -14.12 4.20 13.85
CA LEU A 147 -14.99 3.03 13.91
C LEU A 147 -15.74 2.88 15.24
N THR A 148 -15.07 3.17 16.35
CA THR A 148 -15.68 3.14 17.69
C THR A 148 -16.78 4.19 17.82
N ALA A 149 -16.53 5.40 17.32
CA ALA A 149 -17.48 6.50 17.33
C ALA A 149 -18.69 6.20 16.43
N GLN A 150 -18.45 5.73 15.21
CA GLN A 150 -19.49 5.40 14.25
C GLN A 150 -20.34 4.21 14.66
N ALA A 151 -19.74 3.14 15.22
CA ALA A 151 -20.50 2.00 15.75
C ALA A 151 -21.47 2.42 16.85
N GLY A 152 -21.05 3.34 17.73
CA GLY A 152 -21.93 3.93 18.74
C GLY A 152 -23.00 4.84 18.12
N ALA A 153 -22.61 5.68 17.17
CA ALA A 153 -23.51 6.63 16.50
C ALA A 153 -24.57 5.93 15.64
N ALA A 154 -24.26 4.86 14.92
CA ALA A 154 -25.23 4.10 14.12
C ALA A 154 -26.39 3.52 14.95
N LEU A 155 -26.17 3.36 16.27
CA LEU A 155 -27.15 2.89 17.24
C LEU A 155 -27.67 4.01 18.16
N TRP A 156 -27.56 5.29 17.76
CA TRP A 156 -28.03 6.45 18.54
C TRP A 156 -29.53 6.39 18.89
N TRP A 157 -30.32 5.71 18.06
CA TRP A 157 -31.75 5.49 18.24
C TRP A 157 -32.07 4.36 19.24
N ALA A 158 -31.07 3.56 19.64
CA ALA A 158 -31.19 2.53 20.65
C ALA A 158 -30.95 3.10 22.07
N PRO A 159 -31.35 2.38 23.14
CA PRO A 159 -30.99 2.75 24.51
C PRO A 159 -29.48 3.05 24.67
N PRO A 160 -29.07 4.10 25.40
CA PRO A 160 -27.67 4.54 25.45
C PRO A 160 -26.65 3.46 25.81
N GLY A 161 -27.03 2.49 26.64
CA GLY A 161 -26.16 1.36 27.00
C GLY A 161 -25.79 0.46 25.82
N ILE A 162 -26.66 0.33 24.81
CA ILE A 162 -26.42 -0.48 23.61
C ILE A 162 -25.43 0.23 22.68
N ALA A 163 -25.59 1.54 22.46
CA ALA A 163 -24.66 2.33 21.67
C ALA A 163 -23.24 2.32 22.28
N VAL A 164 -23.13 2.52 23.60
CA VAL A 164 -21.84 2.42 24.31
C VAL A 164 -21.24 1.02 24.20
N ALA A 165 -22.05 -0.03 24.35
CA ALA A 165 -21.56 -1.41 24.23
C ALA A 165 -21.04 -1.75 22.83
N ALA A 166 -21.68 -1.24 21.77
CA ALA A 166 -21.25 -1.45 20.40
C ALA A 166 -19.89 -0.81 20.11
N GLY A 167 -19.69 0.45 20.54
CA GLY A 167 -18.38 1.11 20.44
C GLY A 167 -17.29 0.36 21.21
N VAL A 168 -17.54 0.00 22.48
CA VAL A 168 -16.60 -0.78 23.30
C VAL A 168 -16.28 -2.14 22.67
N GLY A 169 -17.27 -2.80 22.07
CA GLY A 169 -17.08 -4.07 21.36
C GLY A 169 -16.16 -3.93 20.15
N MET A 170 -16.40 -2.92 19.30
CA MET A 170 -15.58 -2.66 18.12
C MET A 170 -14.11 -2.36 18.49
N PHE A 171 -13.92 -1.50 19.49
CA PHE A 171 -12.60 -1.21 20.04
C PHE A 171 -11.91 -2.49 20.53
N GLY A 172 -12.61 -3.30 21.32
CA GLY A 172 -12.08 -4.57 21.84
C GLY A 172 -11.64 -5.53 20.73
N THR A 173 -12.42 -5.67 19.66
CA THR A 173 -12.07 -6.52 18.52
C THR A 173 -10.83 -6.04 17.76
N ALA A 174 -10.73 -4.74 17.48
CA ALA A 174 -9.56 -4.17 16.81
C ALA A 174 -8.28 -4.32 17.63
N GLN A 175 -8.36 -4.06 18.95
CA GLN A 175 -7.22 -4.26 19.85
C GLN A 175 -6.80 -5.72 19.94
N LEU A 176 -7.77 -6.66 19.94
CA LEU A 176 -7.44 -8.09 19.97
C LEU A 176 -6.73 -8.52 18.70
N ALA A 177 -7.21 -8.08 17.53
CA ALA A 177 -6.58 -8.37 16.23
C ALA A 177 -5.12 -7.89 16.18
N ARG A 178 -4.86 -6.68 16.70
CA ARG A 178 -3.49 -6.14 16.86
C ARG A 178 -2.65 -7.00 17.81
N LEU A 179 -3.15 -7.30 19.00
CA LEU A 179 -2.41 -8.03 20.03
C LEU A 179 -2.01 -9.45 19.60
N VAL A 180 -2.85 -10.12 18.80
CA VAL A 180 -2.56 -11.47 18.30
C VAL A 180 -1.89 -11.47 16.92
N GLY A 181 -1.62 -10.30 16.34
CA GLY A 181 -1.02 -10.15 15.01
C GLY A 181 -1.85 -10.75 13.87
N ALA A 182 -3.17 -10.87 14.04
CA ALA A 182 -4.02 -11.58 13.10
C ALA A 182 -4.17 -10.86 11.74
N GLY A 183 -3.81 -9.58 11.67
CA GLY A 183 -3.92 -8.74 10.48
C GLY A 183 -2.59 -8.40 9.82
N THR A 184 -1.47 -8.89 10.33
CA THR A 184 -0.13 -8.69 9.77
C THR A 184 0.39 -10.01 9.20
N VAL A 185 0.84 -10.01 7.95
CA VAL A 185 1.36 -11.20 7.27
C VAL A 185 2.88 -11.06 7.11
N PRO A 186 3.71 -11.88 7.79
CA PRO A 186 5.16 -11.81 7.68
C PRO A 186 5.69 -12.07 6.25
N GLN A 187 6.86 -11.53 5.93
CA GLN A 187 7.49 -11.67 4.60
C GLN A 187 7.77 -13.13 4.21
N ASP A 188 8.09 -13.98 5.19
CA ASP A 188 8.37 -15.41 4.99
C ASP A 188 7.11 -16.29 5.06
N ALA A 189 5.92 -15.68 5.25
CA ALA A 189 4.67 -16.41 5.31
C ALA A 189 4.37 -17.11 3.98
N ARG A 190 3.97 -18.37 4.06
CA ARG A 190 3.56 -19.18 2.90
C ARG A 190 2.21 -19.83 3.16
N LEU A 191 1.39 -19.87 2.11
CA LEU A 191 0.07 -20.47 2.15
C LEU A 191 0.18 -21.99 2.30
N ARG A 192 -0.60 -22.53 3.24
CA ARG A 192 -0.80 -23.98 3.37
C ARG A 192 -1.72 -24.46 2.25
N VAL A 193 -1.22 -25.39 1.43
CA VAL A 193 -1.97 -25.89 0.28
C VAL A 193 -3.22 -26.67 0.71
N ALA A 194 -4.37 -26.19 0.27
CA ALA A 194 -5.65 -26.88 0.29
C ALA A 194 -6.11 -27.13 -1.16
N SER A 195 -6.51 -28.36 -1.49
CA SER A 195 -6.96 -28.70 -2.84
C SER A 195 -8.37 -28.16 -3.08
N THR A 196 -8.52 -27.25 -4.03
CA THR A 196 -9.84 -26.79 -4.51
C THR A 196 -9.90 -26.86 -6.04
N ALA A 197 -10.86 -27.61 -6.56
CA ALA A 197 -11.08 -27.63 -8.00
C ALA A 197 -11.86 -26.37 -8.42
N ILE A 198 -11.30 -25.62 -9.36
CA ILE A 198 -11.89 -24.40 -9.92
C ILE A 198 -11.88 -24.46 -11.44
N ILE A 199 -12.82 -23.74 -12.06
CA ILE A 199 -12.81 -23.43 -13.49
C ILE A 199 -12.79 -21.92 -13.61
N VAL A 200 -11.85 -21.39 -14.40
CA VAL A 200 -11.90 -20.00 -14.88
C VAL A 200 -12.38 -19.99 -16.32
N ALA A 201 -13.17 -18.98 -16.66
CA ALA A 201 -13.65 -18.79 -18.02
C ALA A 201 -13.60 -17.31 -18.42
N PRO A 202 -13.09 -16.99 -19.63
CA PRO A 202 -13.07 -15.63 -20.14
C PRO A 202 -14.50 -15.15 -20.41
N VAL A 203 -14.91 -14.05 -19.78
CA VAL A 203 -16.22 -13.41 -19.99
C VAL A 203 -16.14 -12.20 -20.90
N ARG A 204 -14.97 -11.54 -20.96
CA ARG A 204 -14.73 -10.40 -21.85
C ARG A 204 -13.29 -10.42 -22.35
N ARG A 205 -13.07 -10.06 -23.61
CA ARG A 205 -11.74 -9.93 -24.24
C ARG A 205 -11.68 -8.65 -25.05
N ASP A 206 -10.68 -7.83 -24.77
CA ASP A 206 -10.37 -6.62 -25.52
C ASP A 206 -8.92 -6.73 -26.04
N THR A 207 -8.76 -6.88 -27.36
CA THR A 207 -7.44 -7.06 -28.01
C THR A 207 -6.65 -5.75 -28.13
N ARG A 208 -7.28 -4.62 -27.83
CA ARG A 208 -6.64 -3.30 -27.77
C ARG A 208 -7.31 -2.44 -26.72
N THR A 209 -6.63 -2.25 -25.61
CA THR A 209 -6.98 -1.27 -24.57
C THR A 209 -5.84 -0.27 -24.36
N ALA A 210 -6.08 0.79 -23.59
CA ALA A 210 -5.03 1.68 -23.09
C ALA A 210 -4.67 1.29 -21.64
N ALA A 211 -3.47 1.64 -21.21
CA ALA A 211 -3.03 1.56 -19.81
C ALA A 211 -3.83 2.55 -18.92
N PRO A 212 -3.91 2.34 -17.58
CA PRO A 212 -4.38 3.38 -16.68
C PRO A 212 -3.42 4.56 -16.73
N THR A 213 -3.94 5.78 -16.83
CA THR A 213 -3.14 7.00 -16.68
C THR A 213 -3.19 7.58 -15.26
N THR A 214 -4.02 7.01 -14.38
CA THR A 214 -4.17 7.44 -12.99
C THR A 214 -4.45 6.24 -12.08
N LEU A 215 -4.23 6.39 -10.78
CA LEU A 215 -4.53 5.36 -9.78
C LEU A 215 -6.04 5.10 -9.68
N ALA A 216 -6.87 6.14 -9.79
CA ALA A 216 -8.33 5.98 -9.86
C ALA A 216 -8.76 5.16 -11.09
N ALA A 217 -8.12 5.36 -12.25
CA ALA A 217 -8.38 4.56 -13.44
C ALA A 217 -7.91 3.10 -13.28
N ALA A 218 -6.88 2.85 -12.45
CA ALA A 218 -6.47 1.50 -12.08
C ALA A 218 -7.47 0.87 -11.10
N ALA A 219 -7.95 1.61 -10.09
CA ALA A 219 -8.99 1.14 -9.16
C ALA A 219 -10.29 0.78 -9.88
N ALA A 220 -10.71 1.60 -10.86
CA ALA A 220 -11.92 1.37 -11.67
C ALA A 220 -11.84 0.13 -12.58
N ARG A 221 -10.65 -0.48 -12.74
CA ARG A 221 -10.48 -1.76 -13.46
C ARG A 221 -10.77 -2.98 -12.60
N ILE A 222 -10.90 -2.84 -11.28
CA ILE A 222 -11.34 -3.92 -10.39
C ILE A 222 -12.75 -4.34 -10.83
N PRO A 223 -12.96 -5.60 -11.24
CA PRO A 223 -14.25 -6.03 -11.76
C PRO A 223 -15.29 -6.08 -10.63
N GLY A 224 -16.57 -5.84 -10.96
CA GLY A 224 -17.65 -5.82 -9.97
C GLY A 224 -19.03 -6.23 -10.50
N GLY A 225 -19.12 -6.71 -11.75
CA GLY A 225 -20.40 -7.02 -12.42
C GLY A 225 -20.34 -8.25 -13.34
N GLU A 226 -21.51 -8.75 -13.73
CA GLU A 226 -21.70 -9.76 -14.80
C GLU A 226 -20.90 -11.08 -14.66
N GLY A 227 -20.56 -11.47 -13.43
CA GLY A 227 -19.80 -12.69 -13.17
C GLY A 227 -18.29 -12.55 -13.36
N SER A 228 -17.80 -11.37 -13.76
CA SER A 228 -16.37 -11.04 -13.82
C SER A 228 -15.77 -10.93 -12.41
N ARG A 229 -14.61 -11.55 -12.20
CA ARG A 229 -13.92 -11.63 -10.89
C ARG A 229 -12.47 -11.18 -10.95
N ILE A 230 -11.81 -11.49 -12.05
CA ILE A 230 -10.41 -11.19 -12.26
C ILE A 230 -10.27 -10.54 -13.63
N ARG A 231 -9.63 -9.39 -13.71
CA ARG A 231 -9.19 -8.79 -14.97
C ARG A 231 -7.68 -8.93 -15.07
N VAL A 232 -7.19 -9.47 -16.18
CA VAL A 232 -5.77 -9.53 -16.48
C VAL A 232 -5.50 -8.67 -17.71
N GLU A 233 -4.50 -7.80 -17.62
CA GLU A 233 -3.99 -7.03 -18.73
C GLU A 233 -2.57 -7.47 -19.04
N LYS A 234 -2.29 -7.68 -20.33
CA LYS A 234 -0.97 -8.03 -20.84
C LYS A 234 -0.42 -6.85 -21.62
N TYR A 235 0.71 -6.34 -21.14
CA TYR A 235 1.45 -5.24 -21.72
C TYR A 235 2.61 -5.80 -22.54
N THR A 236 2.64 -5.50 -23.83
CA THR A 236 3.80 -5.77 -24.67
C THR A 236 4.58 -4.48 -24.83
N MET A 237 5.78 -4.43 -24.26
CA MET A 237 6.63 -3.24 -24.25
C MET A 237 7.32 -3.04 -25.59
N ALA A 238 7.88 -1.85 -25.83
CA ALA A 238 8.53 -1.50 -27.08
C ALA A 238 9.76 -2.39 -27.40
N ASP A 239 10.43 -2.91 -26.37
CA ASP A 239 11.56 -3.84 -26.48
C ASP A 239 11.14 -5.31 -26.68
N GLY A 240 9.83 -5.59 -26.70
CA GLY A 240 9.26 -6.93 -26.82
C GLY A 240 9.14 -7.69 -25.49
N SER A 241 9.59 -7.11 -24.37
CA SER A 241 9.32 -7.65 -23.04
C SER A 241 7.82 -7.60 -22.72
N ARG A 242 7.38 -8.44 -21.79
CA ARG A 242 5.97 -8.56 -21.40
C ARG A 242 5.83 -8.29 -19.92
N GLN A 243 4.82 -7.52 -19.56
CA GLN A 243 4.40 -7.27 -18.19
C GLN A 243 2.91 -7.55 -18.06
N PHE A 244 2.45 -7.88 -16.86
CA PHE A 244 1.05 -8.19 -16.59
C PHE A 244 0.52 -7.31 -15.48
N ALA A 245 -0.72 -6.84 -15.60
CA ALA A 245 -1.46 -6.28 -14.48
C ALA A 245 -2.65 -7.18 -14.15
N VAL A 246 -2.88 -7.46 -12.87
CA VAL A 246 -4.02 -8.25 -12.41
C VAL A 246 -4.87 -7.42 -11.46
N TYR A 247 -6.17 -7.38 -11.70
CA TYR A 247 -7.17 -6.66 -10.91
C TYR A 247 -8.16 -7.66 -10.34
N VAL A 248 -8.24 -7.74 -9.02
CA VAL A 248 -8.98 -8.80 -8.32
C VAL A 248 -10.09 -8.21 -7.47
N THR A 249 -11.33 -8.68 -7.69
CA THR A 249 -12.49 -8.23 -6.93
C THR A 249 -12.46 -8.67 -5.46
N GLY A 250 -13.22 -7.95 -4.63
CA GLY A 250 -13.59 -8.37 -3.29
C GLY A 250 -14.69 -9.44 -3.27
N THR A 251 -15.14 -9.78 -2.06
CA THR A 251 -16.16 -10.81 -1.81
C THR A 251 -17.42 -10.60 -2.65
N GLN A 252 -17.84 -11.63 -3.40
CA GLN A 252 -19.04 -11.63 -4.24
C GLN A 252 -20.19 -12.43 -3.62
N SER A 253 -19.88 -13.33 -2.68
CA SER A 253 -20.87 -14.11 -1.94
C SER A 253 -20.54 -14.13 -0.44
N PHE A 254 -21.46 -13.64 0.39
CA PHE A 254 -21.34 -13.71 1.84
C PHE A 254 -21.75 -15.08 2.43
N ALA A 255 -22.17 -16.04 1.58
CA ALA A 255 -22.45 -17.40 2.04
C ALA A 255 -21.14 -18.09 2.48
N PRO A 256 -21.16 -18.93 3.54
CA PRO A 256 -19.97 -19.63 4.00
C PRO A 256 -19.33 -20.45 2.89
N VAL A 257 -20.08 -21.29 2.15
CA VAL A 257 -19.60 -22.03 0.98
C VAL A 257 -20.53 -21.76 -0.19
N SER A 258 -19.99 -21.30 -1.31
CA SER A 258 -20.75 -21.03 -2.52
C SER A 258 -20.10 -21.63 -3.78
N LYS A 259 -20.80 -21.52 -4.93
CA LYS A 259 -20.21 -21.84 -6.24
C LYS A 259 -19.22 -20.77 -6.69
N ASP A 260 -19.42 -19.53 -6.26
CA ASP A 260 -18.47 -18.46 -6.52
C ASP A 260 -17.26 -18.63 -5.59
N PRO A 261 -16.02 -18.71 -6.12
CA PRO A 261 -14.84 -18.86 -5.29
C PRO A 261 -14.50 -17.59 -4.50
N PHE A 262 -15.10 -16.43 -4.82
CA PHE A 262 -14.92 -15.18 -4.07
C PHE A 262 -15.95 -15.07 -2.93
N ASP A 263 -15.88 -16.01 -2.00
CA ASP A 263 -16.83 -16.16 -0.89
C ASP A 263 -16.19 -16.10 0.51
N MET A 264 -17.00 -16.21 1.57
CA MET A 264 -16.50 -16.15 2.95
C MET A 264 -15.57 -17.31 3.32
N THR A 265 -15.69 -18.50 2.70
CA THR A 265 -14.71 -19.57 2.89
C THR A 265 -13.34 -19.12 2.43
N SER A 266 -13.25 -18.53 1.24
CA SER A 266 -11.97 -18.01 0.74
C SER A 266 -11.41 -16.90 1.62
N ASN A 267 -12.25 -16.03 2.20
CA ASN A 267 -11.79 -15.04 3.20
C ASN A 267 -11.12 -15.71 4.39
N VAL A 268 -11.79 -16.69 5.02
CA VAL A 268 -11.26 -17.38 6.21
C VAL A 268 -9.99 -18.16 5.87
N GLN A 269 -9.94 -18.80 4.71
CA GLN A 269 -8.76 -19.53 4.26
C GLN A 269 -7.55 -18.61 4.11
N LEU A 270 -7.70 -17.52 3.36
CA LEU A 270 -6.63 -16.55 3.13
C LEU A 270 -6.17 -15.91 4.45
N TYR A 271 -7.12 -15.43 5.25
CA TYR A 271 -6.83 -14.79 6.55
C TYR A 271 -6.14 -15.75 7.54
N SER A 272 -6.33 -17.06 7.40
CA SER A 272 -5.66 -18.08 8.23
C SER A 272 -4.42 -18.69 7.57
N GLY A 273 -3.93 -18.12 6.46
CA GLY A 273 -2.73 -18.58 5.77
C GLY A 273 -2.90 -19.93 5.07
N SER A 274 -4.05 -20.20 4.46
CA SER A 274 -4.31 -21.37 3.61
C SER A 274 -4.67 -20.92 2.19
N THR A 275 -4.31 -21.72 1.18
CA THR A 275 -4.76 -21.44 -0.19
C THR A 275 -6.29 -21.45 -0.27
N SER A 276 -6.83 -20.66 -1.18
CA SER A 276 -8.26 -20.51 -1.39
C SER A 276 -8.65 -20.68 -2.85
N ALA A 277 -9.94 -20.92 -3.08
CA ALA A 277 -10.48 -21.05 -4.42
C ALA A 277 -10.30 -19.75 -5.24
N SER A 278 -10.39 -18.58 -4.60
CA SER A 278 -10.18 -17.29 -5.27
C SER A 278 -8.71 -17.03 -5.60
N TYR A 279 -7.79 -17.48 -4.75
CA TYR A 279 -6.36 -17.47 -5.04
C TYR A 279 -6.01 -18.36 -6.24
N ASP A 280 -6.46 -19.62 -6.23
CA ASP A 280 -6.21 -20.57 -7.33
C ASP A 280 -6.83 -20.09 -8.65
N ALA A 281 -8.03 -19.50 -8.60
CA ALA A 281 -8.66 -18.90 -9.78
C ALA A 281 -7.84 -17.72 -10.33
N THR A 282 -7.26 -16.89 -9.48
CA THR A 282 -6.44 -15.74 -9.91
C THR A 282 -5.14 -16.21 -10.57
N LEU A 283 -4.47 -17.21 -10.01
CA LEU A 283 -3.31 -17.84 -10.64
C LEU A 283 -3.66 -18.47 -11.99
N ALA A 284 -4.81 -19.16 -12.09
CA ALA A 284 -5.28 -19.74 -13.33
C ALA A 284 -5.55 -18.67 -14.40
N ALA A 285 -6.18 -17.55 -14.05
CA ALA A 285 -6.43 -16.44 -14.96
C ALA A 285 -5.15 -15.78 -15.49
N LEU A 286 -4.14 -15.58 -14.61
CA LEU A 286 -2.81 -15.08 -15.00
C LEU A 286 -2.14 -16.02 -16.02
N ARG A 287 -2.12 -17.33 -15.72
CA ARG A 287 -1.52 -18.35 -16.60
C ARG A 287 -2.27 -18.46 -17.93
N GLU A 288 -3.60 -18.40 -17.93
CA GLU A 288 -4.41 -18.42 -19.15
C GLU A 288 -4.18 -17.17 -20.03
N SER A 289 -3.85 -16.03 -19.40
CA SER A 289 -3.44 -14.80 -20.09
C SER A 289 -1.99 -14.86 -20.63
N GLY A 290 -1.26 -15.94 -20.33
CA GLY A 290 0.09 -16.20 -20.83
C GLY A 290 1.22 -15.71 -19.94
N ALA A 291 0.93 -15.33 -18.68
CA ALA A 291 1.95 -15.08 -17.67
C ALA A 291 2.67 -16.38 -17.29
N ARG A 292 3.98 -16.29 -17.14
CA ARG A 292 4.85 -17.40 -16.77
C ARG A 292 5.59 -17.07 -15.47
N PRO A 293 6.11 -18.08 -14.75
CA PRO A 293 6.93 -17.80 -13.59
C PRO A 293 8.09 -16.84 -13.91
N GLY A 294 8.28 -15.83 -13.07
CA GLY A 294 9.25 -14.75 -13.24
C GLY A 294 8.87 -13.65 -14.23
N ASP A 295 7.73 -13.72 -14.94
CA ASP A 295 7.21 -12.55 -15.66
C ASP A 295 6.81 -11.45 -14.66
N ALA A 296 6.96 -10.18 -15.07
CA ALA A 296 6.61 -9.02 -14.24
C ALA A 296 5.10 -8.90 -14.03
N VAL A 297 4.68 -8.70 -12.77
CA VAL A 297 3.27 -8.55 -12.37
C VAL A 297 3.06 -7.30 -11.53
N HIS A 298 2.02 -6.52 -11.87
CA HIS A 298 1.48 -5.43 -11.07
C HIS A 298 0.10 -5.86 -10.54
N ALA A 299 0.00 -6.00 -9.23
CA ALA A 299 -1.15 -6.62 -8.58
C ALA A 299 -2.03 -5.56 -7.91
N PHE A 300 -3.31 -5.54 -8.26
CA PHE A 300 -4.32 -4.63 -7.73
C PHE A 300 -5.47 -5.44 -7.13
N GLY A 301 -5.80 -5.21 -5.87
CA GLY A 301 -6.80 -6.02 -5.17
C GLY A 301 -7.70 -5.18 -4.28
N HIS A 302 -8.99 -5.53 -4.26
CA HIS A 302 -9.97 -4.94 -3.33
C HIS A 302 -10.40 -5.98 -2.30
N SER A 303 -10.41 -5.63 -1.01
CA SER A 303 -10.93 -6.51 0.06
C SER A 303 -10.28 -7.90 0.03
N GLN A 304 -11.04 -8.97 -0.19
CA GLN A 304 -10.51 -10.33 -0.42
C GLN A 304 -9.44 -10.38 -1.52
N GLY A 305 -9.65 -9.65 -2.62
CA GLY A 305 -8.70 -9.58 -3.73
C GLY A 305 -7.35 -9.01 -3.30
N ALA A 306 -7.32 -8.11 -2.31
CA ALA A 306 -6.09 -7.57 -1.76
C ALA A 306 -5.27 -8.64 -1.01
N MET A 307 -5.93 -9.54 -0.27
CA MET A 307 -5.27 -10.72 0.32
C MET A 307 -4.71 -11.65 -0.76
N VAL A 308 -5.48 -11.89 -1.83
CA VAL A 308 -5.02 -12.71 -2.95
C VAL A 308 -3.77 -12.12 -3.59
N THR A 309 -3.77 -10.82 -3.90
CA THR A 309 -2.63 -10.14 -4.52
C THR A 309 -1.42 -10.02 -3.59
N ALA A 310 -1.63 -9.85 -2.29
CA ALA A 310 -0.55 -9.88 -1.30
C ALA A 310 0.14 -11.25 -1.29
N HIS A 311 -0.62 -12.35 -1.33
CA HIS A 311 -0.03 -13.68 -1.42
C HIS A 311 0.64 -13.96 -2.78
N ILE A 312 0.13 -13.41 -3.89
CA ILE A 312 0.85 -13.48 -5.17
C ILE A 312 2.26 -12.85 -5.06
N ALA A 313 2.38 -11.73 -4.33
CA ALA A 313 3.67 -11.09 -4.06
C ALA A 313 4.58 -11.93 -3.15
N LEU A 314 4.03 -12.57 -2.10
CA LEU A 314 4.81 -13.34 -1.13
C LEU A 314 5.26 -14.73 -1.62
N GLU A 315 4.43 -15.43 -2.41
CA GLU A 315 4.72 -16.80 -2.85
C GLU A 315 5.84 -16.88 -3.91
N GLY A 316 6.13 -15.76 -4.61
CA GLY A 316 7.29 -15.64 -5.48
C GLY A 316 7.23 -16.41 -6.81
N GLU A 317 6.05 -16.83 -7.28
CA GLU A 317 5.90 -17.39 -8.63
C GLU A 317 6.18 -16.35 -9.71
N PHE A 318 5.79 -15.09 -9.49
CA PHE A 318 5.96 -13.97 -10.42
C PHE A 318 6.89 -12.90 -9.84
N ASP A 319 7.50 -12.10 -10.72
CA ASP A 319 8.23 -10.88 -10.34
C ASP A 319 7.21 -9.78 -10.03
N THR A 320 6.65 -9.78 -8.82
CA THR A 320 5.63 -8.81 -8.42
C THR A 320 6.28 -7.47 -8.09
N ARG A 321 6.17 -6.51 -9.02
CA ARG A 321 6.82 -5.20 -8.92
C ARG A 321 5.97 -4.15 -8.22
N THR A 322 4.66 -4.36 -8.19
CA THR A 322 3.72 -3.44 -7.54
C THR A 322 2.59 -4.21 -6.89
N LEU A 323 2.24 -3.82 -5.66
CA LEU A 323 1.04 -4.24 -4.96
C LEU A 323 0.22 -2.99 -4.58
N VAL A 324 -0.99 -2.89 -5.11
CA VAL A 324 -1.95 -1.84 -4.76
C VAL A 324 -3.18 -2.47 -4.12
N SER A 325 -3.44 -2.11 -2.86
CA SER A 325 -4.52 -2.69 -2.06
C SER A 325 -5.58 -1.64 -1.75
N PHE A 326 -6.85 -1.98 -1.98
CA PHE A 326 -8.01 -1.16 -1.67
C PHE A 326 -8.83 -1.81 -0.57
N GLY A 327 -8.85 -1.22 0.62
CA GLY A 327 -9.50 -1.79 1.81
C GLY A 327 -9.04 -3.20 2.16
N PRO A 328 -7.71 -3.47 2.23
CA PRO A 328 -7.22 -4.77 2.64
C PRO A 328 -7.65 -5.11 4.08
N PRO A 329 -7.96 -6.39 4.38
CA PRO A 329 -8.16 -6.88 5.74
C PRO A 329 -6.86 -7.40 6.39
N VAL A 330 -5.75 -7.42 5.64
CA VAL A 330 -4.40 -7.75 6.15
C VAL A 330 -3.35 -6.85 5.49
N GLU A 331 -2.33 -6.45 6.25
CA GLU A 331 -1.11 -5.87 5.68
C GLU A 331 -0.02 -6.94 5.60
N ALA A 332 0.53 -7.14 4.41
CA ALA A 332 1.65 -8.04 4.21
C ALA A 332 2.96 -7.26 4.21
N ASP A 333 3.98 -7.81 4.88
CA ASP A 333 5.36 -7.34 4.80
C ASP A 333 5.95 -7.76 3.46
N ILE A 334 5.73 -6.91 2.45
CA ILE A 334 6.26 -7.13 1.11
C ILE A 334 7.70 -6.62 1.06
N GLY A 335 8.60 -7.42 0.46
CA GLY A 335 10.03 -7.10 0.40
C GLY A 335 10.36 -5.80 -0.36
N ALA A 336 11.60 -5.35 -0.22
CA ALA A 336 12.10 -4.07 -0.73
C ALA A 336 12.13 -3.92 -2.27
N ASP A 337 11.80 -4.98 -3.02
CA ASP A 337 11.76 -4.97 -4.49
C ASP A 337 10.37 -4.65 -5.06
N THR A 338 9.33 -4.57 -4.22
CA THR A 338 7.94 -4.33 -4.65
C THR A 338 7.43 -2.99 -4.12
N LEU A 339 6.94 -2.12 -5.01
CA LEU A 339 6.22 -0.91 -4.60
C LEU A 339 4.86 -1.28 -3.97
N SER A 340 4.66 -0.95 -2.70
CA SER A 340 3.42 -1.22 -1.96
C SER A 340 2.61 0.06 -1.75
N VAL A 341 1.34 0.06 -2.17
CA VAL A 341 0.41 1.19 -2.03
C VAL A 341 -0.89 0.69 -1.41
N SER A 342 -1.14 1.05 -0.16
CA SER A 342 -2.34 0.60 0.58
C SER A 342 -3.30 1.76 0.82
N LEU A 343 -4.52 1.67 0.28
CA LEU A 343 -5.59 2.64 0.55
C LEU A 343 -6.53 2.05 1.58
N ARG A 344 -6.74 2.80 2.66
CA ARG A 344 -7.52 2.41 3.84
C ARG A 344 -8.52 3.49 4.20
N HIS A 345 -9.65 3.08 4.75
CA HIS A 345 -10.60 4.00 5.35
C HIS A 345 -10.70 3.72 6.84
N THR A 346 -10.59 4.77 7.67
CA THR A 346 -10.59 4.62 9.13
C THR A 346 -11.95 4.26 9.72
N ASP A 347 -13.00 4.38 8.92
CA ASP A 347 -14.39 4.02 9.15
C ASP A 347 -14.81 2.70 8.44
N ASP A 348 -13.85 1.98 7.85
CA ASP A 348 -14.09 0.68 7.23
C ASP A 348 -13.80 -0.46 8.22
N PRO A 349 -14.83 -1.20 8.68
CA PRO A 349 -14.66 -2.26 9.69
C PRO A 349 -13.89 -3.47 9.16
N VAL A 350 -13.73 -3.62 7.84
CA VAL A 350 -12.92 -4.70 7.26
C VAL A 350 -11.43 -4.37 7.41
N VAL A 351 -11.03 -3.12 7.20
CA VAL A 351 -9.64 -2.65 7.41
C VAL A 351 -9.22 -2.77 8.88
N ALA A 352 -10.16 -2.69 9.82
CA ALA A 352 -9.86 -2.90 11.23
C ALA A 352 -9.27 -4.29 11.55
N LEU A 353 -9.53 -5.29 10.69
CA LEU A 353 -8.97 -6.64 10.84
C LEU A 353 -7.45 -6.67 10.67
N GLU A 354 -6.86 -5.66 10.03
CA GLU A 354 -5.41 -5.50 9.91
C GLU A 354 -4.72 -5.26 11.26
N GLY A 355 -5.50 -4.93 12.31
CA GLY A 355 -4.93 -4.62 13.62
C GLY A 355 -4.05 -3.38 13.62
N GLY A 356 -4.20 -2.52 12.61
CA GLY A 356 -3.33 -1.36 12.39
C GLY A 356 -2.12 -1.61 11.49
N GLY A 357 -1.91 -2.86 11.06
CA GLY A 357 -0.83 -3.18 10.15
C GLY A 357 0.56 -3.18 10.80
N HIS A 358 1.60 -3.11 9.97
CA HIS A 358 2.99 -3.12 10.41
C HIS A 358 3.40 -1.75 10.96
N ASP A 359 4.09 -1.72 12.11
CA ASP A 359 4.55 -0.47 12.73
C ASP A 359 5.66 0.23 11.91
N TYR A 360 6.29 -0.50 10.98
CA TYR A 360 7.37 -0.06 10.09
C TYR A 360 6.91 0.03 8.62
N PRO A 361 7.65 0.75 7.74
CA PRO A 361 7.36 0.77 6.32
C PRO A 361 7.48 -0.60 5.65
N VAL A 362 6.51 -0.94 4.80
CA VAL A 362 6.50 -2.19 4.02
C VAL A 362 6.69 -1.88 2.52
N GLY A 363 7.44 -2.72 1.81
CA GLY A 363 7.74 -2.55 0.39
C GLY A 363 8.99 -1.72 0.08
N ALA A 364 9.17 -1.43 -1.20
CA ALA A 364 10.26 -0.63 -1.76
C ALA A 364 10.20 0.85 -1.31
N PRO A 365 11.30 1.62 -1.42
CA PRO A 365 11.27 3.06 -1.23
C PRO A 365 10.16 3.73 -2.05
N GLY A 366 9.41 4.63 -1.41
CA GLY A 366 8.22 5.25 -2.00
C GLY A 366 6.91 4.49 -1.80
N SER A 367 6.94 3.34 -1.12
CA SER A 367 5.73 2.66 -0.64
C SER A 367 5.02 3.47 0.44
N PHE A 368 3.69 3.37 0.50
CA PHE A 368 2.90 4.14 1.46
C PHE A 368 1.51 3.53 1.74
N VAL A 369 0.96 3.95 2.86
CA VAL A 369 -0.43 3.80 3.27
C VAL A 369 -1.12 5.16 3.13
N ALA A 370 -2.32 5.19 2.57
CA ALA A 370 -3.16 6.37 2.48
C ALA A 370 -4.50 6.14 3.20
N GLU A 371 -4.83 7.01 4.14
CA GLU A 371 -5.95 6.87 5.06
C GLU A 371 -6.84 8.11 5.05
N ARG A 372 -8.15 7.90 5.19
CA ARG A 372 -9.14 8.95 5.44
C ARG A 372 -10.41 8.36 6.04
N VAL A 373 -11.32 9.22 6.49
CA VAL A 373 -12.73 8.85 6.70
C VAL A 373 -13.45 8.88 5.35
N ALA A 374 -14.16 7.82 4.98
CA ALA A 374 -14.83 7.70 3.69
C ALA A 374 -16.29 8.14 3.69
N ASP A 375 -17.02 7.75 4.73
CA ASP A 375 -18.42 8.03 4.97
C ASP A 375 -18.58 8.56 6.41
N PRO A 376 -18.35 9.87 6.61
CA PRO A 376 -18.31 10.48 7.94
C PRO A 376 -19.69 10.63 8.59
N ASP A 377 -20.77 10.44 7.84
CA ASP A 377 -22.14 10.62 8.32
C ASP A 377 -22.72 9.27 8.77
N PRO A 378 -22.76 8.96 10.08
CA PRO A 378 -23.25 7.67 10.55
C PRO A 378 -24.75 7.51 10.32
N GLY A 379 -25.16 6.30 9.90
CA GLY A 379 -26.56 6.03 9.59
C GLY A 379 -26.89 4.55 9.33
N LEU A 380 -28.15 4.28 9.01
CA LEU A 380 -28.61 2.91 8.70
C LEU A 380 -27.96 2.35 7.42
N HIS A 381 -27.42 3.20 6.56
CA HIS A 381 -26.71 2.80 5.34
C HIS A 381 -25.36 2.15 5.64
N ASP A 382 -24.77 2.39 6.81
CA ASP A 382 -23.50 1.79 7.25
C ASP A 382 -23.54 0.25 7.28
N VAL A 383 -24.73 -0.33 7.43
CA VAL A 383 -24.97 -1.79 7.34
C VAL A 383 -24.55 -2.36 5.96
N ARG A 384 -24.51 -1.52 4.92
CA ARG A 384 -24.07 -1.88 3.57
C ARG A 384 -22.58 -1.66 3.34
N LEU A 385 -21.84 -1.23 4.36
CA LEU A 385 -20.41 -0.94 4.31
C LEU A 385 -20.01 -0.03 3.14
N PRO A 386 -20.63 1.16 3.01
CA PRO A 386 -20.35 2.11 1.93
C PRO A 386 -18.86 2.52 1.89
N ALA A 387 -18.24 2.73 3.05
CA ALA A 387 -16.80 2.99 3.19
C ALA A 387 -15.92 1.85 2.63
N HIS A 388 -16.41 0.60 2.64
CA HIS A 388 -15.68 -0.54 2.10
C HIS A 388 -15.83 -0.72 0.58
N GLY A 389 -16.73 0.03 -0.06
CA GLY A 389 -17.01 -0.13 -1.49
C GLY A 389 -15.84 0.32 -2.38
N ILE A 390 -15.56 -0.41 -3.47
CA ILE A 390 -14.51 -0.03 -4.43
C ILE A 390 -14.72 1.37 -5.04
N ALA A 391 -15.97 1.83 -5.14
CA ALA A 391 -16.28 3.19 -5.57
C ALA A 391 -15.72 4.26 -4.60
N ALA A 392 -15.82 4.03 -3.29
CA ALA A 392 -15.26 4.93 -2.28
C ALA A 392 -13.72 4.93 -2.35
N TYR A 393 -13.10 3.78 -2.56
CA TYR A 393 -11.65 3.67 -2.75
C TYR A 393 -11.16 4.28 -4.07
N THR A 394 -11.98 4.22 -5.12
CA THR A 394 -11.69 4.91 -6.39
C THR A 394 -11.69 6.43 -6.21
N GLU A 395 -12.57 6.95 -5.36
CA GLU A 395 -12.56 8.37 -4.98
C GLU A 395 -11.30 8.75 -4.18
N THR A 396 -10.88 7.90 -3.25
CA THR A 396 -9.61 8.07 -2.51
C THR A 396 -8.41 8.07 -3.44
N ALA A 397 -8.39 7.15 -4.41
CA ALA A 397 -7.37 7.11 -5.45
C ALA A 397 -7.36 8.41 -6.29
N ARG A 398 -8.52 9.02 -6.55
CA ARG A 398 -8.62 10.31 -7.23
C ARG A 398 -8.02 11.46 -6.40
N MET A 399 -8.17 11.41 -5.08
CA MET A 399 -7.52 12.37 -4.18
C MET A 399 -5.99 12.21 -4.21
N LEU A 400 -5.49 10.97 -4.20
CA LEU A 400 -4.06 10.66 -4.37
C LEU A 400 -3.53 11.14 -5.72
N ASP A 401 -4.27 10.92 -6.80
CA ASP A 401 -3.91 11.40 -8.15
C ASP A 401 -3.74 12.92 -8.20
N ALA A 402 -4.49 13.67 -7.39
CA ALA A 402 -4.39 15.13 -7.27
C ALA A 402 -3.32 15.60 -6.25
N SER A 403 -2.74 14.67 -5.48
CA SER A 403 -1.78 14.99 -4.43
C SER A 403 -0.39 15.31 -4.99
N THR A 404 0.24 16.33 -4.41
CA THR A 404 1.65 16.68 -4.67
C THR A 404 2.61 15.93 -3.76
N ASP A 405 2.13 14.93 -3.02
CA ASP A 405 2.99 14.11 -2.17
C ASP A 405 4.06 13.39 -3.02
N PRO A 406 5.35 13.46 -2.64
CA PRO A 406 6.43 12.84 -3.40
C PRO A 406 6.32 11.31 -3.47
N ARG A 407 5.62 10.66 -2.54
CA ARG A 407 5.40 9.20 -2.59
C ARG A 407 4.46 8.77 -3.72
N MET A 408 3.76 9.72 -4.35
CA MET A 408 3.02 9.45 -5.58
C MET A 408 3.91 9.49 -6.84
N ASP A 409 5.17 9.93 -6.76
CA ASP A 409 6.06 9.97 -7.92
C ASP A 409 6.37 8.57 -8.50
N PRO A 410 6.70 7.53 -7.69
CA PRO A 410 6.85 6.17 -8.20
C PRO A 410 5.56 5.61 -8.82
N VAL A 411 4.40 5.95 -8.27
CA VAL A 411 3.09 5.54 -8.81
C VAL A 411 2.86 6.17 -10.19
N ARG A 412 3.12 7.46 -10.34
CA ARG A 412 3.05 8.16 -11.63
C ARG A 412 4.03 7.57 -12.65
N ALA A 413 5.27 7.34 -12.25
CA ALA A 413 6.30 6.75 -13.09
C ALA A 413 5.91 5.34 -13.59
N LEU A 414 5.36 4.50 -12.71
CA LEU A 414 4.83 3.19 -13.07
C LEU A 414 3.72 3.29 -14.13
N LEU A 415 2.74 4.16 -13.92
CA LEU A 415 1.61 4.32 -14.85
C LEU A 415 2.06 4.86 -16.21
N ASP A 416 3.04 5.78 -16.21
CA ASP A 416 3.67 6.28 -17.43
C ASP A 416 4.44 5.18 -18.17
N GLU A 417 5.16 4.30 -17.45
CA GLU A 417 5.84 3.13 -18.03
C GLU A 417 4.84 2.22 -18.73
N LEU A 418 3.77 1.82 -18.03
CA LEU A 418 2.70 0.99 -18.62
C LEU A 418 2.02 1.69 -19.80
N GLY A 419 1.87 3.02 -19.74
CA GLY A 419 1.36 3.87 -20.82
C GLY A 419 2.22 3.87 -22.08
N ALA A 420 3.52 3.57 -21.96
CA ALA A 420 4.45 3.47 -23.08
C ALA A 420 4.44 2.10 -23.78
N ALA A 421 3.61 1.14 -23.33
CA ALA A 421 3.49 -0.17 -23.97
C ALA A 421 3.05 -0.06 -25.45
N ALA A 422 3.65 -0.89 -26.31
CA ALA A 422 3.33 -0.94 -27.73
C ALA A 422 1.91 -1.49 -27.98
N SER A 423 1.45 -2.40 -27.12
CA SER A 423 0.08 -2.89 -27.12
C SER A 423 -0.35 -3.39 -25.74
N VAL A 424 -1.63 -3.20 -25.41
CA VAL A 424 -2.25 -3.75 -24.20
C VAL A 424 -3.46 -4.60 -24.61
N GLU A 425 -3.43 -5.87 -24.21
CA GLU A 425 -4.55 -6.82 -24.33
C GLU A 425 -5.20 -6.99 -22.95
N SER A 426 -6.51 -7.13 -22.87
CA SER A 426 -7.21 -7.38 -21.60
C SER A 426 -8.19 -8.54 -21.71
N VAL A 427 -8.23 -9.36 -20.66
CA VAL A 427 -9.20 -10.44 -20.49
C VAL A 427 -9.81 -10.35 -19.10
N GLU A 428 -11.13 -10.42 -19.03
CA GLU A 428 -11.85 -10.59 -17.77
C GLU A 428 -12.35 -12.02 -17.64
N TYR A 429 -12.23 -12.57 -16.44
CA TYR A 429 -12.51 -13.96 -16.11
C TYR A 429 -13.61 -14.05 -15.07
N SER A 430 -14.56 -14.95 -15.29
CA SER A 430 -15.36 -15.54 -14.23
C SER A 430 -14.62 -16.72 -13.61
N ALA A 431 -15.08 -17.14 -12.44
CA ALA A 431 -14.57 -18.31 -11.76
C ALA A 431 -15.70 -19.09 -11.07
N GLU A 432 -15.66 -20.41 -11.12
CA GLU A 432 -16.62 -21.31 -10.47
C GLU A 432 -15.88 -22.44 -9.75
N ARG A 433 -16.26 -22.70 -8.49
CA ARG A 433 -15.83 -23.86 -7.71
C ARG A 433 -16.56 -25.10 -8.19
N VAL A 434 -15.82 -26.16 -8.49
CA VAL A 434 -16.37 -27.45 -8.96
C VAL A 434 -16.00 -28.59 -8.01
N THR A 435 -16.81 -29.65 -8.00
CA THR A 435 -16.58 -30.84 -7.16
C THR A 435 -15.52 -31.79 -7.73
N ALA A 436 -15.28 -31.72 -9.04
CA ALA A 436 -14.20 -32.38 -9.75
C ALA A 436 -13.92 -31.63 -11.06
N LEU A 437 -12.67 -31.60 -11.52
CA LEU A 437 -12.35 -31.05 -12.84
C LEU A 437 -13.02 -31.91 -13.93
N PRO A 438 -13.69 -31.31 -14.92
CA PRO A 438 -14.26 -32.06 -16.04
C PRO A 438 -13.15 -32.80 -16.79
N ALA A 439 -13.45 -34.01 -17.28
CA ALA A 439 -12.50 -34.78 -18.07
C ALA A 439 -12.02 -33.95 -19.29
N PRO A 440 -10.73 -34.01 -19.65
CA PRO A 440 -10.23 -33.30 -20.83
C PRO A 440 -11.08 -33.68 -22.05
N THR A 441 -11.58 -32.66 -22.75
CA THR A 441 -12.35 -32.88 -23.97
C THR A 441 -11.46 -33.64 -24.95
N PRO A 442 -11.90 -34.77 -25.54
CA PRO A 442 -11.11 -35.45 -26.56
C PRO A 442 -10.80 -34.44 -27.66
N GLY A 443 -9.51 -34.26 -27.97
CA GLY A 443 -9.11 -33.48 -29.13
C GLY A 443 -9.79 -34.02 -30.40
N PRO A 444 -9.93 -33.20 -31.46
CA PRO A 444 -10.54 -33.65 -32.70
C PRO A 444 -9.89 -34.96 -33.15
N GLU A 445 -10.71 -35.99 -33.37
CA GLU A 445 -10.25 -37.30 -33.81
C GLU A 445 -9.31 -37.14 -35.02
N PRO A 446 -8.17 -37.84 -35.05
CA PRO A 446 -7.33 -37.88 -36.24
C PRO A 446 -8.19 -38.33 -37.41
N VAL A 447 -8.28 -37.48 -38.45
CA VAL A 447 -8.93 -37.83 -39.71
C VAL A 447 -8.26 -39.09 -40.23
N SER A 448 -8.95 -40.22 -40.11
CA SER A 448 -8.45 -41.50 -40.61
C SER A 448 -8.29 -41.40 -42.13
N PRO A 449 -7.13 -41.80 -42.68
CA PRO A 449 -6.94 -41.78 -44.12
C PRO A 449 -7.92 -42.76 -44.76
N SER A 450 -8.78 -42.24 -45.63
CA SER A 450 -9.71 -43.01 -46.45
C SER A 450 -8.95 -44.09 -47.20
N ALA A 451 -9.32 -45.34 -46.95
CA ALA A 451 -8.84 -46.49 -47.70
C ALA A 451 -9.32 -46.38 -49.16
N ALA A 452 -8.42 -45.99 -50.06
CA ALA A 452 -8.63 -46.16 -51.49
C ALA A 452 -8.71 -47.66 -51.81
N GLY A 453 -9.91 -48.08 -52.22
CA GLY A 453 -10.27 -49.46 -52.51
C GLY A 453 -9.41 -50.10 -53.60
N GLY A 454 -9.09 -51.37 -53.37
CA GLY A 454 -8.55 -52.27 -54.38
C GLY A 454 -9.58 -52.52 -55.49
N GLY A 455 -9.28 -52.02 -56.68
CA GLY A 455 -9.91 -52.42 -57.95
C GLY A 455 -9.06 -53.47 -58.65
N SER A 456 -9.49 -54.73 -58.54
CA SER A 456 -8.97 -55.88 -59.31
C SER A 456 -9.17 -55.67 -60.82
N ALA A 457 -8.11 -55.79 -61.60
CA ALA A 457 -8.18 -56.05 -63.05
C ALA A 457 -7.36 -57.31 -63.40
N ARG A 458 -8.06 -58.37 -63.82
CA ARG A 458 -7.51 -59.59 -64.40
C ARG A 458 -7.42 -59.45 -65.92
N ARG A 459 -6.20 -59.72 -66.45
CA ARG A 459 -5.83 -60.44 -67.71
C ARG A 459 -6.21 -59.84 -69.08
N PRO A 460 -5.64 -60.34 -70.22
CA PRO A 460 -4.50 -61.26 -70.43
C PRO A 460 -3.47 -60.82 -71.49
N SER A 461 -2.25 -61.38 -71.42
CA SER A 461 -1.55 -62.11 -72.50
C SER A 461 -0.19 -62.56 -72.00
#